data_AF-A0A353F2H6-F1
#
_entry.id   AF-A0A353F2H6-F1
#
_cell.length_a   1.000
_cell.length_b   1.000
_cell.length_c   1.000
_cell.angle_alpha   90.00
_cell.angle_beta   90.00
_cell.angle_gamma   90.00
#
_symmetry.space_group_name_H-M   'P 1'
#
loop_
_entity.id
_entity.type
_entity.pdbx_description
1 polymer ?
#
loop_
_entity_poly.entity_id
_entity_poly.type
_entity_poly.pdbx_seq_one_letter_code
_entity_poly.pdbx_strand_id
1 'polypeptide(L)'
;MKAKKLLIMLTAAAGLAVAQTDAKNKIADQISELIETQDAAVKKFMSEVRALPREKQREAYQKGYPQFDDTIEALYALVEESPAEAASLKAISWISSHSRGKELKPEIFAALEKHHLDHRELSEVILSFYGAKGENTQAFLATVVEKSKAQDSRGSALYIQAIQIERDTAKTTQYKALVERLNTEHAGFEVRGRKVGAMMKATLEAKEKLAIGKSAPEIIGKDVDGKEMKLSDYKGKIVVLDFWGDW
;
A
#
# COMPACT_ATOMS: atom_id res chain seq x y z
N MET A 1 -20.81 -69.09 -8.51
CA MET A 1 -20.11 -68.20 -9.47
C MET A 1 -19.98 -66.85 -8.78
N LYS A 2 -18.87 -66.34 -8.23
CA LYS A 2 -17.47 -66.15 -8.68
C LYS A 2 -17.30 -65.35 -9.98
N ALA A 3 -16.88 -64.08 -9.81
CA ALA A 3 -16.02 -63.18 -10.63
C ALA A 3 -16.62 -61.75 -10.56
N LYS A 4 -16.11 -60.70 -9.91
CA LYS A 4 -14.78 -60.06 -9.74
C LYS A 4 -14.18 -59.48 -11.03
N LYS A 5 -14.04 -58.13 -11.05
CA LYS A 5 -13.22 -57.18 -11.87
C LYS A 5 -14.09 -56.07 -12.49
N LEU A 6 -13.72 -54.80 -12.61
CA LEU A 6 -12.58 -53.99 -12.16
C LEU A 6 -12.90 -52.52 -12.56
N LEU A 7 -12.69 -51.56 -11.65
CA LEU A 7 -12.17 -50.21 -11.87
C LEU A 7 -12.40 -49.50 -13.25
N ILE A 8 -13.16 -48.40 -13.24
CA ILE A 8 -12.78 -47.16 -13.96
C ILE A 8 -13.01 -45.99 -13.01
N MET A 9 -11.98 -45.67 -12.22
CA MET A 9 -11.69 -44.30 -11.82
C MET A 9 -11.00 -43.59 -13.00
N LEU A 10 -11.10 -42.26 -13.02
CA LEU A 10 -10.46 -41.28 -13.91
C LEU A 10 -11.13 -41.00 -15.27
N THR A 11 -12.05 -40.03 -15.26
CA THR A 11 -12.08 -38.89 -16.21
C THR A 11 -13.02 -37.73 -15.76
N ALA A 12 -13.51 -37.69 -14.52
CA ALA A 12 -14.32 -36.55 -14.04
C ALA A 12 -13.49 -35.36 -13.52
N ALA A 13 -12.19 -35.52 -13.27
CA ALA A 13 -11.36 -34.43 -12.77
C ALA A 13 -10.89 -33.46 -13.88
N ALA A 14 -10.73 -33.93 -15.13
CA ALA A 14 -10.27 -33.08 -16.22
C ALA A 14 -11.35 -32.13 -16.74
N GLY A 15 -12.60 -32.58 -16.88
CA GLY A 15 -13.71 -31.72 -17.34
C GLY A 15 -14.11 -30.65 -16.33
N LEU A 16 -14.12 -30.99 -15.04
CA LEU A 16 -14.37 -30.01 -13.97
C LEU A 16 -13.22 -29.00 -13.84
N ALA A 17 -11.97 -29.47 -13.91
CA ALA A 17 -10.82 -28.59 -13.82
C ALA A 17 -10.72 -27.65 -15.03
N VAL A 18 -11.02 -28.12 -16.25
CA VAL A 18 -11.03 -27.26 -17.45
C VAL A 18 -12.14 -26.21 -17.37
N ALA A 19 -13.38 -26.59 -17.05
CA ALA A 19 -14.48 -25.64 -16.90
C ALA A 19 -14.26 -24.63 -15.75
N GLN A 20 -13.66 -25.07 -14.64
CA GLN A 20 -13.29 -24.19 -13.54
C GLN A 20 -12.14 -23.25 -13.91
N THR A 21 -11.18 -23.71 -14.72
CA THR A 21 -10.08 -22.87 -15.22
C THR A 21 -10.59 -21.82 -16.22
N ASP A 22 -11.51 -22.19 -17.12
CA ASP A 22 -12.14 -21.27 -18.07
C ASP A 22 -12.98 -20.19 -17.35
N ALA A 23 -13.73 -20.58 -16.31
CA ALA A 23 -14.49 -19.64 -15.49
C ALA A 23 -13.57 -18.67 -14.72
N LYS A 24 -12.46 -19.17 -14.14
CA LYS A 24 -11.48 -18.32 -13.44
C LYS A 24 -10.80 -17.32 -14.36
N ASN A 25 -10.41 -17.77 -15.56
CA ASN A 25 -9.84 -16.88 -16.58
C ASN A 25 -10.83 -15.77 -16.94
N LYS A 26 -12.12 -16.12 -17.10
CA LYS A 26 -13.17 -15.15 -17.36
C LYS A 26 -13.32 -14.10 -16.24
N ILE A 27 -13.25 -14.50 -14.97
CA ILE A 27 -13.35 -13.55 -13.84
C ILE A 27 -12.11 -12.64 -13.78
N ALA A 28 -10.91 -13.18 -14.01
CA ALA A 28 -9.69 -12.39 -14.05
C ALA A 28 -9.72 -11.34 -15.18
N ASP A 29 -10.27 -11.70 -16.33
CA ASP A 29 -10.48 -10.80 -17.47
C ASP A 29 -11.51 -9.72 -17.12
N GLN A 30 -12.64 -10.08 -16.50
CA GLN A 30 -13.66 -9.12 -16.06
C GLN A 30 -13.13 -8.10 -15.04
N ILE A 31 -12.34 -8.56 -14.06
CA ILE A 31 -11.69 -7.67 -13.09
C ILE A 31 -10.77 -6.68 -13.82
N SER A 32 -9.98 -7.17 -14.78
CA SER A 32 -9.04 -6.32 -15.52
C SER A 32 -9.76 -5.33 -16.42
N GLU A 33 -10.80 -5.75 -17.14
CA GLU A 33 -11.60 -4.91 -18.02
C GLU A 33 -12.29 -3.77 -17.25
N LEU A 34 -12.89 -4.07 -16.09
CA LEU A 34 -13.52 -3.05 -15.23
C LEU A 34 -12.50 -2.00 -14.78
N ILE A 35 -11.34 -2.44 -14.28
CA ILE A 35 -10.27 -1.56 -13.81
C ILE A 35 -9.75 -0.70 -14.97
N GLU A 36 -9.42 -1.31 -16.10
CA GLU A 36 -8.86 -0.61 -17.25
C GLU A 36 -9.84 0.40 -17.86
N THR A 37 -11.12 0.06 -17.91
CA THR A 37 -12.18 0.96 -18.38
C THR A 37 -12.28 2.19 -17.48
N GLN A 38 -12.32 1.99 -16.16
CA GLN A 38 -12.41 3.08 -15.20
C GLN A 38 -11.14 3.96 -15.22
N ASP A 39 -9.96 3.35 -15.24
CA ASP A 39 -8.69 4.06 -15.30
C ASP A 39 -8.54 4.85 -16.60
N ALA A 40 -9.00 4.30 -17.73
CA ALA A 40 -9.04 4.99 -19.01
C ALA A 40 -10.00 6.19 -19.00
N ALA A 41 -11.18 6.05 -18.38
CA ALA A 41 -12.14 7.13 -18.22
C ALA A 41 -11.56 8.28 -17.39
N VAL A 42 -10.92 7.97 -16.26
CA VAL A 42 -10.22 8.96 -15.43
C VAL A 42 -9.09 9.62 -16.21
N LYS A 43 -8.23 8.83 -16.87
CA LYS A 43 -7.10 9.37 -17.66
C LYS A 43 -7.58 10.33 -18.75
N LYS A 44 -8.62 9.96 -19.49
CA LYS A 44 -9.24 10.80 -20.52
C LYS A 44 -9.76 12.10 -19.91
N PHE A 45 -10.55 12.00 -18.84
CA PHE A 45 -11.07 13.17 -18.12
C PHE A 45 -9.95 14.11 -17.64
N MET A 46 -8.92 13.57 -16.99
CA MET A 46 -7.77 14.36 -16.53
C MET A 46 -7.05 15.08 -17.68
N SER A 47 -6.93 14.44 -18.84
CA SER A 47 -6.35 15.05 -20.04
C SER A 47 -7.20 16.22 -20.55
N GLU A 48 -8.52 16.03 -20.62
CA GLU A 48 -9.46 17.07 -21.06
C GLU A 48 -9.46 18.25 -20.09
N VAL A 49 -9.46 18.01 -18.78
CA VAL A 49 -9.44 19.08 -17.77
C VAL A 49 -8.12 19.85 -17.78
N ARG A 50 -6.97 19.19 -17.94
CA ARG A 50 -5.66 19.88 -18.00
C ARG A 50 -5.53 20.81 -19.20
N ALA A 51 -6.25 20.52 -20.29
CA ALA A 51 -6.28 21.39 -21.47
C ALA A 51 -7.15 22.66 -21.27
N LEU A 52 -7.97 22.72 -20.22
CA LEU A 52 -8.79 23.89 -19.90
C LEU A 52 -7.95 24.99 -19.21
N PRO A 53 -8.34 26.27 -19.37
CA PRO A 53 -7.81 27.36 -18.57
C PRO A 53 -7.93 27.08 -17.06
N ARG A 54 -6.93 27.49 -16.27
CA ARG A 54 -6.78 27.13 -14.85
C ARG A 54 -8.02 27.47 -14.01
N GLU A 55 -8.67 28.58 -14.31
CA GLU A 55 -9.89 29.04 -13.66
C GLU A 55 -11.10 28.13 -13.90
N LYS A 56 -11.14 27.40 -15.02
CA LYS A 56 -12.20 26.44 -15.37
C LYS A 56 -11.95 25.02 -14.86
N GLN A 57 -10.70 24.69 -14.54
CA GLN A 57 -10.31 23.34 -14.11
C GLN A 57 -11.06 22.91 -12.85
N ARG A 58 -11.20 23.81 -11.86
CA ARG A 58 -11.87 23.50 -10.59
C ARG A 58 -13.32 23.07 -10.78
N GLU A 59 -14.08 23.80 -11.60
CA GLU A 59 -15.48 23.46 -11.87
C GLU A 59 -15.60 22.14 -12.63
N ALA A 60 -14.72 21.92 -13.62
CA ALA A 60 -14.68 20.67 -14.36
C ALA A 60 -14.43 19.46 -13.43
N TYR A 61 -13.45 19.55 -12.52
CA TYR A 61 -13.20 18.51 -11.50
C TYR A 61 -14.42 18.23 -10.63
N GLN A 62 -15.13 19.26 -10.20
CA GLN A 62 -16.29 19.09 -9.31
C GLN A 62 -17.47 18.40 -9.99
N LYS A 63 -17.68 18.65 -11.29
CA LYS A 63 -18.87 18.18 -12.01
C LYS A 63 -18.65 16.90 -12.80
N GLY A 64 -17.45 16.69 -13.33
CA GLY A 64 -17.18 15.67 -14.34
C GLY A 64 -16.24 14.56 -13.92
N TYR A 65 -15.66 14.60 -12.72
CA TYR A 65 -14.70 13.58 -12.31
C TYR A 65 -15.41 12.20 -12.24
N PRO A 66 -14.91 11.16 -12.93
CA PRO A 66 -15.52 9.84 -12.92
C PRO A 66 -15.62 9.28 -11.49
N GLN A 67 -16.82 8.87 -11.09
CA GLN A 67 -17.03 8.23 -9.79
C GLN A 67 -16.63 6.76 -9.87
N PHE A 68 -16.24 6.18 -8.73
CA PHE A 68 -15.74 4.81 -8.65
C PHE A 68 -16.78 3.83 -8.08
N ASP A 69 -17.89 4.32 -7.53
CA ASP A 69 -18.83 3.53 -6.72
C ASP A 69 -19.34 2.30 -7.49
N ASP A 70 -19.80 2.46 -8.73
CA ASP A 70 -20.29 1.34 -9.56
C ASP A 70 -19.20 0.29 -9.84
N THR A 71 -17.97 0.73 -10.13
CA THR A 71 -16.84 -0.18 -10.37
C THR A 71 -16.44 -0.90 -9.08
N ILE A 72 -16.46 -0.19 -7.95
CA ILE A 72 -16.20 -0.77 -6.64
C ILE A 72 -17.24 -1.85 -6.33
N GLU A 73 -18.53 -1.57 -6.52
CA GLU A 73 -19.60 -2.54 -6.29
C GLU A 73 -19.47 -3.78 -7.19
N ALA A 74 -19.16 -3.60 -8.47
CA ALA A 74 -18.93 -4.71 -9.40
C ALA A 74 -17.71 -5.56 -9.00
N LEU A 75 -16.60 -4.92 -8.60
CA LEU A 75 -15.40 -5.63 -8.15
C LEU A 75 -15.64 -6.38 -6.84
N TYR A 76 -16.44 -5.84 -5.91
CA TYR A 76 -16.86 -6.59 -4.71
C TYR A 76 -17.58 -7.88 -5.08
N ALA A 77 -18.53 -7.83 -6.03
CA ALA A 77 -19.26 -9.02 -6.47
C ALA A 77 -18.32 -10.09 -7.08
N LEU A 78 -17.33 -9.68 -7.88
CA LEU A 78 -16.36 -10.60 -8.48
C LEU A 78 -15.42 -11.23 -7.43
N VAL A 79 -15.05 -10.47 -6.39
CA VAL A 79 -14.27 -11.01 -5.27
C VAL A 79 -15.09 -12.01 -4.46
N GLU A 80 -16.39 -11.74 -4.23
CA GLU A 80 -17.30 -12.66 -3.55
C GLU A 80 -17.51 -13.97 -4.34
N GLU A 81 -17.55 -13.89 -5.68
CA GLU A 81 -17.67 -15.06 -6.56
C GLU A 81 -16.38 -15.90 -6.61
N SER A 82 -15.21 -15.26 -6.48
CA SER A 82 -13.90 -15.89 -6.67
C SER A 82 -12.86 -15.56 -5.59
N PRO A 83 -13.18 -15.71 -4.30
CA PRO A 83 -12.37 -15.16 -3.20
C PRO A 83 -10.98 -15.80 -3.09
N ALA A 84 -10.77 -16.98 -3.68
CA ALA A 84 -9.48 -17.69 -3.66
C ALA A 84 -8.55 -17.37 -4.85
N GLU A 85 -9.04 -16.67 -5.87
CA GLU A 85 -8.24 -16.39 -7.07
C GLU A 85 -7.26 -15.23 -6.85
N ALA A 86 -6.08 -15.32 -7.44
CA ALA A 86 -5.08 -14.25 -7.37
C ALA A 86 -5.61 -12.92 -7.95
N ALA A 87 -6.50 -12.98 -8.95
CA ALA A 87 -7.15 -11.79 -9.52
C ALA A 87 -7.96 -10.99 -8.48
N SER A 88 -8.49 -11.65 -7.45
CA SER A 88 -9.20 -10.98 -6.35
C SER A 88 -8.29 -10.03 -5.57
N LEU A 89 -6.97 -10.31 -5.48
CA LEU A 89 -6.02 -9.38 -4.85
C LEU A 89 -5.90 -8.07 -5.64
N LYS A 90 -5.89 -8.14 -6.98
CA LYS A 90 -5.89 -6.96 -7.85
C LYS A 90 -7.15 -6.12 -7.63
N ALA A 91 -8.31 -6.76 -7.59
CA ALA A 91 -9.58 -6.10 -7.31
C ALA A 91 -9.58 -5.43 -5.92
N ILE A 92 -9.17 -6.14 -4.87
CA ILE A 92 -9.15 -5.60 -3.49
C ILE A 92 -8.20 -4.39 -3.37
N SER A 93 -7.00 -4.48 -3.94
CA SER A 93 -6.03 -3.37 -3.94
C SER A 93 -6.60 -2.14 -4.65
N TRP A 94 -7.25 -2.34 -5.79
CA TRP A 94 -7.90 -1.27 -6.53
C TRP A 94 -9.06 -0.66 -5.75
N ILE A 95 -9.94 -1.47 -5.15
CA ILE A 95 -11.06 -0.99 -4.32
C ILE A 95 -10.53 -0.12 -3.17
N SER A 96 -9.52 -0.59 -2.43
CA SER A 96 -8.98 0.16 -1.29
C SER A 96 -8.38 1.51 -1.70
N SER A 97 -7.62 1.52 -2.78
CA SER A 97 -7.00 2.73 -3.35
C SER A 97 -8.03 3.80 -3.75
N HIS A 98 -9.26 3.39 -4.09
CA HIS A 98 -10.33 4.27 -4.56
C HIS A 98 -11.45 4.51 -3.53
N SER A 99 -11.39 3.85 -2.36
CA SER A 99 -12.39 4.00 -1.29
C SER A 99 -12.24 5.26 -0.44
N ARG A 100 -11.23 6.11 -0.72
CA ARG A 100 -10.96 7.37 0.01
C ARG A 100 -10.81 7.18 1.53
N GLY A 101 -10.24 6.05 1.94
CA GLY A 101 -10.03 5.68 3.35
C GLY A 101 -11.29 5.18 4.07
N LYS A 102 -12.42 5.01 3.38
CA LYS A 102 -13.56 4.26 3.91
C LYS A 102 -13.15 2.82 4.20
N GLU A 103 -13.69 2.27 5.27
CA GLU A 103 -13.46 0.88 5.64
C GLU A 103 -14.01 -0.06 4.56
N LEU A 104 -13.23 -1.09 4.22
CA LEU A 104 -13.68 -2.16 3.33
C LEU A 104 -14.68 -3.06 4.05
N LYS A 105 -15.48 -3.80 3.26
CA LYS A 105 -16.41 -4.78 3.79
C LYS A 105 -15.68 -5.90 4.59
N PRO A 106 -16.21 -6.36 5.74
CA PRO A 106 -15.60 -7.43 6.55
C PRO A 106 -15.27 -8.71 5.76
N GLU A 107 -16.08 -9.02 4.76
CA GLU A 107 -15.97 -10.21 3.91
C GLU A 107 -14.65 -10.22 3.10
N ILE A 108 -14.12 -9.04 2.76
CA ILE A 108 -12.81 -8.92 2.11
C ILE A 108 -11.70 -9.41 3.02
N PHE A 109 -11.69 -8.97 4.28
CA PHE A 109 -10.68 -9.39 5.24
C PHE A 109 -10.80 -10.88 5.53
N ALA A 110 -12.02 -11.41 5.65
CA ALA A 110 -12.25 -12.85 5.78
C ALA A 110 -11.73 -13.65 4.57
N ALA A 111 -11.91 -13.13 3.34
CA ALA A 111 -11.37 -13.75 2.13
C ALA A 111 -9.83 -13.72 2.10
N LEU A 112 -9.22 -12.58 2.44
CA LEU A 112 -7.77 -12.42 2.50
C LEU A 112 -7.14 -13.38 3.52
N GLU A 113 -7.68 -13.44 4.75
CA GLU A 113 -7.18 -14.32 5.80
C GLU A 113 -7.30 -15.80 5.43
N LYS A 114 -8.44 -16.19 4.83
CA LYS A 114 -8.72 -17.59 4.50
C LYS A 114 -7.93 -18.09 3.29
N HIS A 115 -7.74 -17.26 2.28
CA HIS A 115 -7.25 -17.70 0.97
C HIS A 115 -5.89 -17.15 0.58
N HIS A 116 -5.49 -15.97 1.10
CA HIS A 116 -4.36 -15.22 0.56
C HIS A 116 -3.30 -14.84 1.59
N LEU A 117 -3.42 -15.29 2.84
CA LEU A 117 -2.55 -14.88 3.94
C LEU A 117 -1.05 -15.06 3.65
N ASP A 118 -0.70 -16.12 2.92
CA ASP A 118 0.66 -16.46 2.51
C ASP A 118 0.96 -16.14 1.04
N HIS A 119 0.03 -15.50 0.31
CA HIS A 119 0.19 -15.21 -1.11
C HIS A 119 1.24 -14.10 -1.34
N ARG A 120 2.09 -14.28 -2.35
CA ARG A 120 3.22 -13.36 -2.65
C ARG A 120 2.78 -11.92 -2.96
N GLU A 121 1.59 -11.76 -3.54
CA GLU A 121 1.04 -10.45 -3.92
C GLU A 121 0.25 -9.77 -2.80
N LEU A 122 0.08 -10.43 -1.63
CA LEU A 122 -0.65 -9.84 -0.52
C LEU A 122 0.01 -8.54 -0.01
N SER A 123 1.34 -8.45 -0.08
CA SER A 123 2.07 -7.23 0.30
C SER A 123 1.56 -5.99 -0.44
N GLU A 124 1.28 -6.09 -1.75
CA GLU A 124 0.76 -4.97 -2.54
C GLU A 124 -0.66 -4.57 -2.14
N VAL A 125 -1.49 -5.55 -1.77
CA VAL A 125 -2.83 -5.27 -1.22
C VAL A 125 -2.72 -4.53 0.10
N ILE A 126 -1.85 -4.99 1.00
CA ILE A 126 -1.63 -4.35 2.29
C ILE A 126 -1.15 -2.90 2.11
N LEU A 127 -0.22 -2.65 1.18
CA LEU A 127 0.26 -1.30 0.88
C LEU A 127 -0.85 -0.34 0.42
N SER A 128 -1.91 -0.85 -0.23
CA SER A 128 -3.08 -0.03 -0.61
C SER A 128 -3.89 0.47 0.60
N PHE A 129 -3.75 -0.16 1.78
CA PHE A 129 -4.53 0.16 2.97
C PHE A 129 -4.03 1.40 3.73
N TYR A 130 -3.09 2.18 3.18
CA TYR A 130 -2.56 3.40 3.82
C TYR A 130 -3.65 4.33 4.39
N GLY A 131 -4.75 4.51 3.66
CA GLY A 131 -5.87 5.37 4.08
C GLY A 131 -6.95 4.69 4.94
N ALA A 132 -7.01 3.35 4.97
CA ALA A 132 -8.06 2.58 5.63
C ALA A 132 -7.65 2.29 7.09
N LYS A 133 -8.25 3.00 8.05
CA LYS A 133 -7.83 2.99 9.46
C LYS A 133 -8.85 2.40 10.43
N GLY A 134 -9.96 1.83 9.94
CA GLY A 134 -10.96 1.24 10.80
C GLY A 134 -10.54 -0.12 11.35
N GLU A 135 -11.41 -0.66 12.18
CA GLU A 135 -11.12 -1.77 13.07
C GLU A 135 -10.82 -3.07 12.32
N ASN A 136 -11.53 -3.34 11.22
CA ASN A 136 -11.31 -4.55 10.42
C ASN A 136 -9.92 -4.53 9.78
N THR A 137 -9.52 -3.37 9.26
CA THR A 137 -8.18 -3.18 8.69
C THR A 137 -7.11 -3.39 9.76
N GLN A 138 -7.27 -2.81 10.95
CA GLN A 138 -6.30 -3.01 12.04
C GLN A 138 -6.21 -4.46 12.49
N ALA A 139 -7.35 -5.13 12.64
CA ALA A 139 -7.42 -6.54 12.99
C ALA A 139 -6.71 -7.41 11.94
N PHE A 140 -6.99 -7.18 10.66
CA PHE A 140 -6.35 -7.89 9.56
C PHE A 140 -4.83 -7.68 9.54
N LEU A 141 -4.36 -6.45 9.67
CA LEU A 141 -2.91 -6.16 9.72
C LEU A 141 -2.24 -6.89 10.89
N ALA A 142 -2.88 -6.95 12.06
CA ALA A 142 -2.38 -7.73 13.19
C ALA A 142 -2.35 -9.23 12.88
N THR A 143 -3.40 -9.79 12.26
CA THR A 143 -3.45 -11.18 11.80
C THR A 143 -2.29 -11.50 10.85
N VAL A 144 -2.01 -10.62 9.87
CA VAL A 144 -0.90 -10.81 8.93
C VAL A 144 0.44 -10.87 9.66
N VAL A 145 0.71 -9.91 10.55
CA VAL A 145 1.96 -9.86 11.34
C VAL A 145 2.17 -11.15 12.14
N GLU A 146 1.11 -11.68 12.74
CA GLU A 146 1.16 -12.87 13.59
C GLU A 146 1.26 -14.19 12.79
N LYS A 147 0.47 -14.32 11.72
CA LYS A 147 0.18 -15.63 11.12
C LYS A 147 0.76 -15.85 9.72
N SER A 148 1.07 -14.78 8.98
CA SER A 148 1.61 -14.91 7.62
C SER A 148 3.03 -15.48 7.65
N LYS A 149 3.29 -16.47 6.80
CA LYS A 149 4.62 -16.99 6.50
C LYS A 149 5.36 -16.11 5.50
N ALA A 150 4.64 -15.36 4.66
CA ALA A 150 5.21 -14.43 3.71
C ALA A 150 5.86 -13.24 4.44
N GLN A 151 7.18 -13.09 4.27
CA GLN A 151 7.98 -12.04 4.93
C GLN A 151 7.58 -10.63 4.48
N ASP A 152 7.32 -10.45 3.19
CA ASP A 152 6.92 -9.14 2.63
C ASP A 152 5.52 -8.73 3.11
N SER A 153 4.59 -9.68 3.28
CA SER A 153 3.28 -9.40 3.86
C SER A 153 3.39 -8.93 5.32
N ARG A 154 4.27 -9.55 6.12
CA ARG A 154 4.53 -9.09 7.50
C ARG A 154 5.21 -7.71 7.54
N GLY A 155 6.20 -7.49 6.67
CA GLY A 155 6.90 -6.21 6.55
C GLY A 155 5.97 -5.07 6.12
N SER A 156 5.15 -5.29 5.08
CA SER A 156 4.15 -4.33 4.63
C SER A 156 3.08 -4.05 5.69
N ALA A 157 2.64 -5.05 6.45
CA ALA A 157 1.67 -4.85 7.52
C ALA A 157 2.22 -3.96 8.65
N LEU A 158 3.43 -4.24 9.13
CA LEU A 158 4.11 -3.37 10.11
C LEU A 158 4.33 -1.95 9.57
N TYR A 159 4.73 -1.83 8.31
CA TYR A 159 4.91 -0.54 7.65
C TYR A 159 3.61 0.26 7.60
N ILE A 160 2.50 -0.35 7.18
CA ILE A 160 1.18 0.29 7.09
C ILE A 160 0.68 0.71 8.48
N GLN A 161 0.82 -0.15 9.49
CA GLN A 161 0.49 0.21 10.87
C GLN A 161 1.29 1.43 11.34
N ALA A 162 2.60 1.50 11.02
CA ALA A 162 3.45 2.60 11.43
C ALA A 162 3.05 3.93 10.75
N ILE A 163 2.86 3.94 9.43
CA ILE A 163 2.54 5.17 8.69
C ILE A 163 1.14 5.72 9.02
N GLN A 164 0.19 4.84 9.36
CA GLN A 164 -1.16 5.27 9.73
C GLN A 164 -1.19 6.07 11.04
N ILE A 165 -0.22 5.87 11.93
CA ILE A 165 -0.12 6.52 13.24
C ILE A 165 1.05 7.50 13.36
N GLU A 166 1.89 7.65 12.32
CA GLU A 166 3.13 8.46 12.39
C GLU A 166 2.88 9.90 12.90
N ARG A 167 1.74 10.49 12.51
CA ARG A 167 1.39 11.88 12.85
C ARG A 167 0.62 12.01 14.17
N ASP A 168 0.27 10.89 14.80
CA ASP A 168 -0.48 10.87 16.06
C ASP A 168 0.51 10.92 17.24
N THR A 169 0.63 12.09 17.86
CA THR A 169 1.57 12.31 18.96
C THR A 169 1.23 11.47 20.20
N ALA A 170 -0.04 11.10 20.40
CA ALA A 170 -0.45 10.22 21.49
C ALA A 170 0.04 8.78 21.29
N LYS A 171 0.34 8.39 20.04
CA LYS A 171 0.83 7.04 19.69
C LYS A 171 2.33 6.96 19.44
N THR A 172 3.10 7.97 19.86
CA THR A 172 4.56 8.03 19.63
C THR A 172 5.29 6.76 20.09
N THR A 173 4.95 6.22 21.26
CA THR A 173 5.58 4.97 21.78
C THR A 173 5.28 3.78 20.88
N GLN A 174 4.02 3.62 20.45
CA GLN A 174 3.60 2.55 19.55
C GLN A 174 4.27 2.70 18.17
N TYR A 175 4.35 3.92 17.64
CA TYR A 175 5.04 4.22 16.39
C TYR A 175 6.52 3.79 16.45
N LYS A 176 7.25 4.20 17.50
CA LYS A 176 8.66 3.81 17.69
C LYS A 176 8.82 2.28 17.75
N ALA A 177 7.94 1.59 18.47
CA ALA A 177 7.98 0.14 18.58
C ALA A 177 7.75 -0.56 17.22
N LEU A 178 6.79 -0.09 16.42
CA LEU A 178 6.55 -0.63 15.07
C LEU A 178 7.75 -0.40 14.14
N VAL A 179 8.34 0.79 14.18
CA VAL A 179 9.54 1.10 13.37
C VAL A 179 10.73 0.24 13.76
N GLU A 180 10.98 0.04 15.06
CA GLU A 180 12.07 -0.83 15.51
C GLU A 180 11.84 -2.29 15.09
N ARG A 181 10.62 -2.81 15.24
CA ARG A 181 10.26 -4.16 14.78
C ARG A 181 10.42 -4.31 13.27
N LEU A 182 9.90 -3.36 12.48
CA LEU A 182 10.06 -3.34 11.02
C LEU A 182 11.55 -3.34 10.62
N ASN A 183 12.37 -2.51 11.27
CA ASN A 183 13.79 -2.42 10.96
C ASN A 183 14.60 -3.66 11.39
N THR A 184 14.21 -4.34 12.46
CA THR A 184 14.93 -5.50 13.01
C THR A 184 14.49 -6.82 12.37
N GLU A 185 13.18 -7.05 12.29
CA GLU A 185 12.59 -8.29 11.77
C GLU A 185 12.53 -8.28 10.24
N HIS A 186 12.47 -7.11 9.61
CA HIS A 186 12.23 -6.93 8.17
C HIS A 186 13.15 -5.87 7.53
N ALA A 187 14.42 -5.83 7.92
CA ALA A 187 15.41 -4.83 7.45
C ALA A 187 15.54 -4.73 5.91
N GLY A 188 15.28 -5.83 5.20
CA GLY A 188 15.34 -5.92 3.75
C GLY A 188 14.03 -5.55 3.03
N PHE A 189 12.94 -5.29 3.75
CA PHE A 189 11.66 -4.94 3.14
C PHE A 189 11.75 -3.55 2.49
N GLU A 190 11.40 -3.49 1.21
CA GLU A 190 11.49 -2.29 0.40
C GLU A 190 10.13 -1.86 -0.13
N VAL A 191 9.90 -0.56 -0.12
CA VAL A 191 8.78 0.06 -0.82
C VAL A 191 9.36 1.07 -1.80
N ARG A 192 9.08 0.88 -3.09
CA ARG A 192 9.60 1.75 -4.18
C ARG A 192 11.13 1.90 -4.13
N GLY A 193 11.85 0.80 -3.90
CA GLY A 193 13.32 0.74 -3.85
C GLY A 193 13.95 1.39 -2.60
N ARG A 194 13.17 1.60 -1.53
CA ARG A 194 13.65 2.16 -0.27
C ARG A 194 13.43 1.17 0.87
N LYS A 195 14.49 0.86 1.62
CA LYS A 195 14.42 0.08 2.87
C LYS A 195 13.69 0.87 3.94
N VAL A 196 12.38 0.62 4.07
CA VAL A 196 11.48 1.49 4.84
C VAL A 196 11.78 1.45 6.34
N GLY A 197 12.15 0.30 6.90
CA GLY A 197 12.53 0.19 8.31
C GLY A 197 13.72 1.08 8.67
N ALA A 198 14.80 1.00 7.88
CA ALA A 198 16.00 1.81 8.07
C ALA A 198 15.71 3.31 7.87
N MET A 199 14.92 3.66 6.85
CA MET A 199 14.51 5.03 6.58
C MET A 199 13.69 5.64 7.73
N MET A 200 12.70 4.92 8.25
CA MET A 200 11.86 5.39 9.34
C MET A 200 12.64 5.51 10.65
N LYS A 201 13.55 4.56 10.93
CA LYS A 201 14.46 4.63 12.08
C LYS A 201 15.38 5.86 12.00
N ALA A 202 16.00 6.11 10.85
CA ALA A 202 16.82 7.29 10.63
C ALA A 202 16.02 8.59 10.83
N THR A 203 14.75 8.61 10.40
CA THR A 203 13.86 9.76 10.57
C THR A 203 13.52 9.98 12.06
N LEU A 204 13.28 8.91 12.82
CA LEU A 204 13.08 8.99 14.28
C LEU A 204 14.30 9.58 14.98
N GLU A 205 15.49 9.06 14.68
CA GLU A 205 16.74 9.58 15.26
C GLU A 205 16.99 11.03 14.88
N ALA A 206 16.71 11.41 13.63
CA ALA A 206 16.82 12.79 13.17
C ALA A 206 15.85 13.70 13.91
N LYS A 207 14.59 13.29 14.11
CA LYS A 207 13.60 14.06 14.89
C LYS A 207 14.06 14.30 16.34
N GLU A 208 14.78 13.35 16.95
CA GLU A 208 15.32 13.50 18.31
C GLU A 208 16.57 14.39 18.36
N LYS A 209 17.49 14.22 17.40
CA LYS A 209 18.76 14.95 17.33
C LYS A 209 18.58 16.40 16.86
N LEU A 210 17.60 16.64 15.99
CA LEU A 210 17.31 17.94 15.36
C LEU A 210 16.11 18.67 15.97
N ALA A 211 15.65 18.24 17.15
CA ALA A 211 14.54 18.86 17.85
C ALA A 211 14.86 20.30 18.30
N ILE A 212 13.82 21.13 18.43
CA ILE A 212 13.93 22.48 18.99
C ILE A 212 14.60 22.43 20.37
N GLY A 213 15.58 23.32 20.58
CA GLY A 213 16.37 23.39 21.81
C GLY A 213 17.56 22.44 21.87
N LYS A 214 17.73 21.53 20.91
CA LYS A 214 18.98 20.77 20.74
C LYS A 214 20.02 21.63 20.03
N SER A 215 21.29 21.34 20.29
CA SER A 215 22.39 21.95 19.54
C SER A 215 22.31 21.52 18.08
N ALA A 216 22.32 22.47 17.15
CA ALA A 216 22.42 22.17 15.74
C ALA A 216 23.70 21.35 15.47
N PRO A 217 23.65 20.30 14.63
CA PRO A 217 24.86 19.59 14.23
C PRO A 217 25.86 20.52 13.56
N GLU A 218 27.15 20.23 13.71
CA GLU A 218 28.17 20.97 12.98
C GLU A 218 27.97 20.79 11.47
N ILE A 219 28.05 21.89 10.74
CA ILE A 219 28.04 21.89 9.27
C ILE A 219 29.40 22.39 8.85
N ILE A 220 30.14 21.54 8.16
CA ILE A 220 31.45 21.86 7.58
C ILE A 220 31.28 21.81 6.07
N GLY A 221 31.57 22.91 5.41
CA GLY A 221 31.46 23.04 3.97
C GLY A 221 32.49 23.99 3.40
N LYS A 222 32.41 24.20 2.09
CA LYS A 222 33.11 25.28 1.41
C LYS A 222 32.09 26.31 0.97
N ASP A 223 32.43 27.58 1.10
CA ASP A 223 31.64 28.67 0.53
C ASP A 223 31.85 28.78 -0.99
N VAL A 224 31.21 29.78 -1.60
CA VAL A 224 31.28 30.05 -3.04
C VAL A 224 32.69 30.40 -3.53
N ASP A 225 33.57 30.84 -2.64
CA ASP A 225 34.98 31.16 -2.93
C ASP A 225 35.91 29.98 -2.63
N GLY A 226 35.36 28.82 -2.23
CA GLY A 226 36.10 27.61 -1.90
C GLY A 226 36.75 27.63 -0.51
N LYS A 227 36.48 28.65 0.31
CA LYS A 227 37.00 28.76 1.67
C LYS A 227 36.19 27.87 2.61
N GLU A 228 36.87 27.26 3.58
CA GLU A 228 36.21 26.47 4.62
C GLU A 228 35.26 27.35 5.44
N MET A 229 34.04 26.84 5.62
CA MET A 229 32.98 27.43 6.45
C MET A 229 32.55 26.39 7.49
N LYS A 230 32.43 26.82 8.75
CA LYS A 230 31.80 26.03 9.82
C LYS A 230 30.59 26.75 10.39
N LEU A 231 29.55 26.02 10.76
CA LEU A 231 28.40 26.61 11.46
C LEU A 231 28.83 27.23 12.80
N SER A 232 29.80 26.61 13.48
CA SER A 232 30.36 27.14 14.73
C SER A 232 30.96 28.55 14.62
N ASP A 233 31.38 28.97 13.43
CA ASP A 233 31.99 30.29 13.21
C ASP A 233 30.99 31.44 13.42
N TYR A 234 29.69 31.12 13.41
CA TYR A 234 28.60 32.07 13.61
C TYR A 234 28.06 32.09 15.05
N LYS A 235 28.75 31.45 16.01
CA LYS A 235 28.35 31.48 17.43
C LYS A 235 28.16 32.92 17.93
N GLY A 236 27.08 33.13 18.68
CA GLY A 236 26.68 34.46 19.17
C GLY A 236 25.80 35.27 18.20
N LYS A 237 25.50 34.73 17.01
CA LYS A 237 24.55 35.30 16.05
C LYS A 237 23.29 34.44 15.92
N ILE A 238 22.20 35.06 15.46
CA ILE A 238 21.05 34.32 14.94
C ILE A 238 21.38 33.90 13.51
N VAL A 239 21.30 32.60 13.24
CA VAL A 239 21.61 32.01 11.93
C VAL A 239 20.34 31.39 11.37
N VAL A 240 20.04 31.72 10.12
CA VAL A 240 19.01 31.04 9.32
C VAL A 240 19.74 30.17 8.30
N LEU A 241 19.43 28.87 8.30
CA LEU A 241 19.97 27.91 7.35
C LEU A 241 18.88 27.56 6.33
N ASP A 242 19.18 27.77 5.06
CA ASP A 242 18.30 27.47 3.94
C ASP A 242 18.96 26.44 3.02
N PHE A 243 18.29 25.31 2.79
CA PHE A 243 18.77 24.21 1.97
C PHE A 243 18.04 24.24 0.62
N TRP A 244 18.73 24.61 -0.45
CA TRP A 244 18.18 24.75 -1.80
C TRP A 244 19.14 24.17 -2.87
N GLY A 245 18.69 24.06 -4.12
CA GLY A 245 19.51 23.66 -5.26
C GLY A 245 18.92 24.15 -6.59
N ASP A 246 19.77 24.32 -7.60
CA ASP A 246 19.40 24.58 -8.99
C ASP A 246 19.27 23.25 -9.74
N TRP A 247 18.10 23.00 -10.32
CA TRP A 247 17.78 21.78 -11.07
C TRP A 247 17.43 22.10 -12.53
#